data_AF-A0A9C9DDN2-F1
#
_entry.id   AF-A0A9C9DDN2-F1
#
_cell.length_a   1.000
_cell.length_b   1.000
_cell.length_c   1.000
_cell.angle_alpha   90.00
_cell.angle_beta   90.00
_cell.angle_gamma   90.00
#
_symmetry.space_group_name_H-M   'P 1'
#
loop_
_entity.id
_entity.type
_entity.pdbx_description
1 polymer ?
#
loop_
_entity_poly.entity_id
_entity_poly.type
_entity_poly.pdbx_seq_one_letter_code
_entity_poly.pdbx_strand_id
1 'polypeptide(L)'
;MKNKVFLSVLLGSLLLVLIGVMLPAPDVDRGQFLPWQIEHTADGATRVFGITLGKTTLAEAERQLDGAATISLFAAPEDRYRVEAYFDKVVLGGFSAKMVMVMQLTQDEAQAMYSRGARISTLGSGTNKVTLASEDVRRVYA
;
A
#
# COMPACT_ATOMS: atom_id res chain seq x y z
N MET A 1 -30.37 -49.81 4.71
CA MET A 1 -30.01 -48.82 3.66
C MET A 1 -29.55 -47.48 4.23
N LYS A 2 -30.25 -46.86 5.19
CA LYS A 2 -29.87 -45.56 5.81
C LYS A 2 -28.42 -45.49 6.33
N ASN A 3 -27.93 -46.55 6.95
CA ASN A 3 -26.60 -46.62 7.57
C ASN A 3 -25.48 -46.60 6.52
N LYS A 4 -25.72 -47.19 5.34
CA LYS A 4 -24.77 -47.20 4.21
C LYS A 4 -24.67 -45.83 3.55
N VAL A 5 -25.79 -45.12 3.45
CA VAL A 5 -25.84 -43.74 2.93
C VAL A 5 -25.13 -42.79 3.88
N PHE A 6 -25.39 -42.89 5.19
CA PHE A 6 -24.69 -42.09 6.21
C PHE A 6 -23.17 -42.33 6.17
N LEU A 7 -22.74 -43.59 6.11
CA LEU A 7 -21.32 -43.94 6.05
C LEU A 7 -20.66 -43.43 4.77
N SER A 8 -21.35 -43.50 3.62
CA SER A 8 -20.84 -43.00 2.34
C SER A 8 -20.67 -41.48 2.34
N VAL A 9 -21.63 -40.74 2.93
CA VAL A 9 -21.54 -39.28 3.06
C VAL A 9 -20.43 -38.89 4.03
N LEU A 10 -20.30 -39.61 5.16
CA LEU A 10 -19.22 -39.40 6.12
C LEU A 10 -17.84 -39.60 5.47
N LEU A 11 -17.68 -40.71 4.72
CA LEU A 11 -16.43 -41.00 4.02
C LEU A 11 -16.13 -39.96 2.93
N GLY A 12 -17.14 -39.56 2.16
CA GLY A 12 -17.00 -38.55 1.11
C GLY A 12 -16.59 -37.19 1.68
N SER A 13 -17.23 -36.75 2.76
CA SER A 13 -16.87 -35.51 3.46
C SER A 13 -15.47 -35.57 4.06
N LEU A 14 -15.11 -36.69 4.69
CA LEU A 14 -13.77 -36.88 5.26
C LEU A 14 -12.70 -36.87 4.15
N LEU A 15 -12.98 -37.49 3.01
CA LEU A 15 -12.10 -37.49 1.84
C LEU A 15 -11.92 -36.07 1.28
N LEU A 16 -12.99 -35.29 1.17
CA LEU A 16 -12.93 -33.89 0.72
C LEU A 16 -12.09 -33.02 1.67
N VAL A 17 -12.24 -33.20 2.98
CA VAL A 17 -11.40 -32.50 3.98
C VAL A 17 -9.94 -32.94 3.84
N LEU A 18 -9.67 -34.24 3.65
CA LEU A 18 -8.31 -34.76 3.50
C LEU A 18 -7.63 -34.20 2.24
N ILE A 19 -8.37 -34.12 1.13
CA ILE A 19 -7.90 -33.50 -0.12
C ILE A 19 -7.62 -32.01 0.10
N GLY A 20 -8.50 -31.30 0.81
CA GLY A 20 -8.31 -29.89 1.16
C GLY A 20 -7.03 -29.63 1.98
N VAL A 21 -6.67 -30.53 2.89
CA VAL A 21 -5.46 -30.42 3.73
C VAL A 21 -4.18 -30.81 2.97
N MET A 22 -4.29 -31.73 2.01
CA MET A 22 -3.17 -32.18 1.17
C MET A 22 -2.86 -31.22 0.01
N LEU A 23 -3.81 -30.35 -0.37
CA LEU A 23 -3.53 -29.28 -1.31
C LEU A 23 -2.48 -28.35 -0.69
N PRO A 24 -1.30 -28.19 -1.30
CA PRO A 24 -0.31 -27.26 -0.80
C PRO A 24 -0.96 -25.89 -0.75
N ALA A 25 -0.90 -25.25 0.42
CA ALA A 25 -1.24 -23.85 0.51
C ALA A 25 -0.37 -23.13 -0.55
N PRO A 26 -0.95 -22.24 -1.37
CA PRO A 26 -0.13 -21.43 -2.27
C PRO A 26 0.96 -20.81 -1.40
N ASP A 27 2.21 -21.03 -1.80
CA ASP A 27 3.37 -20.48 -1.11
C ASP A 27 3.25 -18.96 -1.24
N VAL A 28 2.54 -18.36 -0.28
CA VAL A 28 2.55 -16.93 -0.08
C VAL A 28 3.84 -16.63 0.67
N ASP A 29 4.95 -16.93 0.00
CA ASP A 29 6.21 -16.25 0.17
C ASP A 29 6.06 -14.80 -0.38
N ARG A 30 4.94 -14.16 -0.03
CA ARG A 30 4.89 -12.72 0.18
C ARG A 30 5.79 -12.52 1.38
N GLY A 31 7.10 -12.52 1.12
CA GLY A 31 8.16 -12.46 2.10
C GLY A 31 7.69 -11.54 3.21
N GLN A 32 7.59 -12.08 4.42
CA GLN A 32 6.96 -11.37 5.52
C GLN A 32 7.66 -10.02 5.65
N PHE A 33 7.00 -8.96 5.20
CA PHE A 33 7.56 -7.62 5.17
C PHE A 33 7.53 -7.09 6.59
N LEU A 34 8.51 -7.53 7.38
CA LEU A 34 8.60 -7.23 8.79
C LEU A 34 9.14 -5.81 8.97
N PRO A 35 8.65 -5.04 9.96
CA PRO A 35 9.12 -3.66 10.19
C PRO A 35 10.62 -3.50 10.44
N TRP A 36 11.28 -4.55 10.95
CA TRP A 36 12.72 -4.58 11.21
C TRP A 36 13.56 -5.12 10.04
N GLN A 37 12.92 -5.57 8.96
CA GLN A 37 13.62 -6.01 7.75
C GLN A 37 13.93 -4.79 6.87
N ILE A 38 15.09 -4.20 7.13
CA ILE A 38 15.63 -3.08 6.35
C ILE A 38 16.86 -3.61 5.62
N GLU A 39 16.88 -3.41 4.31
CA GLU A 39 17.94 -3.88 3.42
C GLU A 39 18.57 -2.69 2.69
N HIS A 40 19.88 -2.73 2.53
CA HIS A 40 20.59 -1.83 1.63
C HIS A 40 20.79 -2.55 0.30
N THR A 41 20.27 -1.98 -0.78
CA THR A 41 20.41 -2.54 -2.12
C THR A 41 21.84 -2.32 -2.65
N ALA A 42 22.23 -3.07 -3.69
CA ALA A 42 23.58 -3.01 -4.25
C ALA A 42 23.96 -1.62 -4.78
N ASP A 43 22.97 -0.79 -5.10
CA ASP A 43 23.12 0.60 -5.55
C ASP A 43 23.01 1.62 -4.42
N GLY A 44 22.99 1.18 -3.15
CA GLY A 44 22.98 2.02 -1.96
C GLY A 44 21.61 2.57 -1.54
N ALA A 45 20.52 2.20 -2.22
CA ALA A 45 19.18 2.58 -1.77
C ALA A 45 18.73 1.74 -0.55
N THR A 46 17.74 2.25 0.17
CA THR A 46 17.14 1.54 1.30
C THR A 46 15.85 0.88 0.83
N ARG A 47 15.72 -0.41 1.11
CA ARG A 47 14.52 -1.20 0.90
C ARG A 47 13.91 -1.61 2.25
N VAL A 48 12.64 -1.29 2.44
CA VAL A 48 11.87 -1.61 3.66
C VAL A 48 10.45 -1.96 3.26
N PHE A 49 9.85 -2.97 3.89
CA PHE A 49 8.56 -3.53 3.47
C PHE A 49 8.50 -3.98 2.00
N GLY A 50 9.67 -4.30 1.43
CA GLY A 50 9.86 -4.56 0.00
C GLY A 50 9.74 -3.32 -0.89
N ILE A 51 9.54 -2.13 -0.34
CA ILE A 51 9.51 -0.85 -1.06
C ILE A 51 10.93 -0.28 -1.09
N THR A 52 11.44 0.03 -2.27
CA THR A 52 12.76 0.67 -2.42
C THR A 52 12.57 2.18 -2.49
N LEU A 53 13.06 2.89 -1.47
CA LEU A 53 12.87 4.33 -1.35
C LEU A 53 13.48 5.08 -2.54
N GLY A 54 12.72 6.01 -3.10
CA GLY A 54 13.10 6.80 -4.27
C GLY A 54 13.11 6.05 -5.61
N LYS A 55 12.67 4.78 -5.63
CA LYS A 55 12.62 3.96 -6.87
C LYS A 55 11.27 3.33 -7.10
N THR A 56 10.69 2.72 -6.07
CA THR A 56 9.37 2.09 -6.17
C THR A 56 8.32 3.17 -6.38
N THR A 57 7.56 3.03 -7.47
CA THR A 57 6.47 3.93 -7.83
C THR A 57 5.27 3.70 -6.90
N LEU A 58 4.38 4.69 -6.81
CA LEU A 58 3.15 4.52 -6.00
C LEU A 58 2.28 3.38 -6.57
N ALA A 59 2.20 3.23 -7.89
CA ALA A 59 1.44 2.15 -8.52
C ALA A 59 1.97 0.75 -8.20
N GLU A 60 3.29 0.60 -8.04
CA GLU A 60 3.91 -0.65 -7.60
C GLU A 60 3.67 -0.88 -6.11
N ALA A 61 3.79 0.17 -5.29
CA ALA A 61 3.52 0.11 -3.87
C ALA A 61 2.09 -0.33 -3.56
N GLU A 62 1.08 0.22 -4.24
CA GLU A 62 -0.33 -0.19 -4.07
C GLU A 62 -0.54 -1.68 -4.40
N ARG A 63 0.07 -2.16 -5.49
CA ARG A 63 0.01 -3.58 -5.88
C ARG A 63 0.66 -4.49 -4.85
N GLN A 64 1.80 -4.07 -4.31
CA GLN A 64 2.54 -4.87 -3.34
C GLN A 64 1.89 -4.90 -1.96
N LEU A 65 1.32 -3.77 -1.53
CA LEU A 65 0.68 -3.61 -0.23
C LEU A 65 -0.78 -4.08 -0.21
N ASP A 66 -1.34 -4.43 -1.38
CA ASP A 66 -2.76 -4.77 -1.57
C ASP A 66 -3.68 -3.70 -0.96
N GLY A 67 -3.34 -2.43 -1.24
CA GLY A 67 -3.97 -1.28 -0.62
C GLY A 67 -4.02 -0.10 -1.59
N ALA A 68 -5.08 0.71 -1.49
CA ALA A 68 -5.25 1.92 -2.27
C ALA A 68 -4.86 3.15 -1.43
N ALA A 69 -4.04 4.03 -2.00
CA ALA A 69 -3.63 5.25 -1.33
C ALA A 69 -4.59 6.40 -1.65
N THR A 70 -4.86 7.23 -0.64
CA THR A 70 -5.43 8.56 -0.86
C THR A 70 -4.30 9.56 -1.03
N ILE A 71 -4.18 10.14 -2.22
CA ILE A 71 -3.17 11.15 -2.50
C ILE A 71 -3.69 12.52 -2.03
N SER A 72 -2.83 13.30 -1.38
CA SER A 72 -3.14 14.64 -0.92
C SER A 72 -1.89 15.51 -0.98
N LEU A 73 -2.06 16.77 -1.38
CA LEU A 73 -0.99 17.76 -1.31
C LEU A 73 -1.18 18.60 -0.06
N PHE A 74 -0.12 18.76 0.72
CA PHE A 74 -0.09 19.60 1.91
C PHE A 74 0.82 20.80 1.69
N ALA A 75 0.29 21.99 1.98
CA ALA A 75 1.06 23.23 2.06
C ALA A 75 1.17 23.64 3.53
N ALA A 76 2.36 23.50 4.09
CA ALA A 76 2.68 23.94 5.45
C ALA A 76 3.14 25.42 5.44
N PRO A 77 3.23 26.07 6.62
CA PRO A 77 3.83 27.40 6.71
C PRO A 77 5.23 27.45 6.08
N GLU A 78 5.61 28.66 5.64
CA GLU A 78 6.86 28.92 4.90
C GLU A 78 6.91 28.26 3.51
N ASP A 79 5.75 28.17 2.84
CA ASP A 79 5.63 27.66 1.46
C ASP A 79 6.26 26.28 1.24
N ARG A 80 6.14 25.40 2.25
CA ARG A 80 6.62 24.02 2.16
C ARG A 80 5.52 23.11 1.65
N TYR A 81 5.66 22.66 0.40
CA TYR A 81 4.71 21.80 -0.28
C TYR A 81 5.19 20.36 -0.30
N ARG A 82 4.30 19.42 0.04
CA ARG A 82 4.57 17.97 -0.04
C ARG A 82 3.34 17.24 -0.55
N VAL A 83 3.57 16.24 -1.39
CA VAL A 83 2.53 15.31 -1.81
C VAL A 83 2.69 14.03 -1.01
N GLU A 84 1.61 13.59 -0.39
CA GLU A 84 1.56 12.40 0.44
C GLU A 84 0.53 11.42 -0.10
N ALA A 85 0.90 10.14 -0.11
CA ALA A 85 0.03 9.02 -0.37
C ALA A 85 -0.28 8.31 0.96
N TYR A 86 -1.51 8.45 1.43
CA TYR A 86 -1.97 7.87 2.70
C TYR A 86 -2.68 6.54 2.47
N PHE A 87 -2.17 5.48 3.08
CA PHE A 87 -2.81 4.18 3.13
C PHE A 87 -3.50 4.01 4.48
N ASP A 88 -4.83 3.91 4.48
CA ASP A 88 -5.61 3.78 5.73
C ASP A 88 -5.43 2.42 6.39
N LYS A 89 -5.16 1.38 5.59
CA LYS A 89 -4.89 0.04 6.09
C LYS A 89 -3.96 -0.71 5.14
N VAL A 90 -2.85 -1.19 5.67
CA VAL A 90 -1.95 -2.16 5.03
C VAL A 90 -1.71 -3.32 5.98
N VAL A 91 -1.51 -4.53 5.45
CA VAL A 91 -1.18 -5.72 6.23
C VAL A 91 0.22 -6.19 5.87
N LEU A 92 1.14 -6.16 6.84
CA LEU A 92 2.58 -6.40 6.63
C LEU A 92 3.09 -7.35 7.70
N GLY A 93 3.57 -8.52 7.30
CA GLY A 93 4.16 -9.49 8.24
C GLY A 93 3.25 -9.83 9.44
N GLY A 94 1.93 -9.85 9.25
CA GLY A 94 0.93 -10.09 10.30
C GLY A 94 0.50 -8.86 11.10
N PHE A 95 1.05 -7.67 10.83
CA PHE A 95 0.66 -6.41 11.46
C PHE A 95 -0.29 -5.62 10.57
N SER A 96 -1.28 -4.96 11.18
CA SER A 96 -2.10 -3.94 10.50
C SER A 96 -1.54 -2.57 10.83
N ALA A 97 -1.30 -1.74 9.81
CA ALA A 97 -0.75 -0.41 9.98
C ALA A 97 -1.44 0.63 9.08
N LYS A 98 -1.25 1.90 9.44
CA LYS A 98 -1.48 3.07 8.59
C LYS A 98 -0.13 3.53 8.06
N MET A 99 -0.07 3.89 6.78
CA MET A 99 1.20 4.30 6.16
C MET A 99 1.04 5.62 5.44
N VAL A 100 2.06 6.48 5.54
CA VAL A 100 2.18 7.70 4.75
C VAL A 100 3.46 7.58 3.93
N MET A 101 3.32 7.66 2.61
CA MET A 101 4.45 7.79 1.70
C MET A 101 4.55 9.22 1.22
N VAL A 102 5.71 9.85 1.41
CA VAL A 102 5.98 11.20 0.89
C VAL A 102 6.60 11.06 -0.48
N MET A 103 5.99 11.69 -1.48
CA MET A 103 6.46 11.63 -2.85
C MET A 103 7.74 12.45 -3.00
N GLN A 104 8.71 11.89 -3.72
CA GLN A 104 9.98 12.55 -3.98
C GLN A 104 9.80 13.55 -5.13
N LEU A 105 9.42 14.78 -4.77
CA LEU A 105 9.24 15.91 -5.67
C LEU A 105 10.10 17.07 -5.19
N THR A 106 10.57 17.88 -6.14
CA THR A 106 11.18 19.18 -5.82
C THR A 106 10.10 20.14 -5.29
N GLN A 107 10.52 21.18 -4.55
CA GLN A 107 9.56 22.19 -4.08
C GLN A 107 8.88 22.93 -5.24
N ASP A 108 9.62 23.23 -6.31
CA ASP A 108 9.07 23.88 -7.51
C ASP A 108 7.98 23.04 -8.17
N GLU A 109 8.21 21.72 -8.31
CA GLU A 109 7.20 20.80 -8.83
C GLU A 109 5.96 20.76 -7.94
N ALA A 110 6.14 20.60 -6.62
CA ALA A 110 5.04 20.53 -5.67
C ALA A 110 4.26 21.85 -5.58
N GLN A 111 4.93 22.99 -5.69
CA GLN A 111 4.30 24.31 -5.75
C GLN A 111 3.48 24.48 -7.04
N ALA A 112 4.01 24.04 -8.18
CA ALA A 112 3.30 24.07 -9.44
C ALA A 112 2.04 23.18 -9.39
N MET A 113 2.11 22.02 -8.74
CA MET A 113 0.94 21.17 -8.50
C MET A 113 -0.07 21.84 -7.56
N TYR A 114 0.40 22.55 -6.53
CA TYR A 114 -0.46 23.30 -5.60
C TYR A 114 -1.27 24.37 -6.33
N SER A 115 -0.65 25.16 -7.21
CA SER A 115 -1.31 26.24 -7.94
C SER A 115 -2.37 25.73 -8.94
N ARG A 116 -2.22 24.49 -9.44
CA ARG A 116 -3.21 23.79 -10.28
C ARG A 116 -4.27 23.01 -9.49
N GLY A 117 -4.14 22.95 -8.16
CA GLY A 117 -4.97 22.12 -7.29
C GLY A 117 -6.47 22.39 -7.45
N ALA A 118 -7.26 21.32 -7.48
CA ALA A 118 -8.69 21.39 -7.80
C ALA A 118 -9.56 21.88 -6.63
N ARG A 119 -9.11 21.70 -5.38
CA ARG A 119 -9.86 22.09 -4.17
C ARG A 119 -8.92 22.27 -2.98
N ILE A 120 -9.03 23.41 -2.30
CA ILE A 120 -8.25 23.74 -1.09
C ILE A 120 -9.15 23.58 0.15
N SER A 121 -8.67 22.85 1.14
CA SER A 121 -9.26 22.73 2.48
C SER A 121 -8.22 23.17 3.51
N THR A 122 -8.53 24.22 4.27
CA THR A 122 -7.66 24.67 5.35
C THR A 122 -7.81 23.74 6.55
N LEU A 123 -6.72 23.09 6.94
CA LEU A 123 -6.63 22.35 8.19
C LEU A 123 -6.28 23.34 9.30
N GLY A 124 -6.84 23.13 10.50
CA GLY A 124 -6.44 23.90 11.68
C GLY A 124 -4.92 23.81 11.87
N SER A 125 -4.27 24.91 12.27
CA SER A 125 -2.80 25.17 12.27
C SER A 125 -2.20 25.85 11.03
N GLY A 126 -3.01 26.27 10.05
CA GLY A 126 -2.52 27.01 8.87
C GLY A 126 -1.92 26.12 7.78
N THR A 127 -2.09 24.80 7.88
CA THR A 127 -1.75 23.86 6.82
C THR A 127 -2.93 23.75 5.86
N ASN A 128 -2.69 23.85 4.56
CA ASN A 128 -3.74 23.62 3.56
C ASN A 128 -3.59 22.23 2.96
N LYS A 129 -4.68 21.46 2.93
CA LYS A 129 -4.79 20.21 2.18
C LYS A 129 -5.45 20.50 0.83
N VAL A 130 -4.84 20.02 -0.24
CA VAL A 130 -5.27 20.25 -1.61
C VAL A 130 -5.44 18.94 -2.35
N THR A 131 -6.57 18.81 -3.04
CA THR A 131 -6.78 17.72 -4.00
C THR A 131 -6.04 18.06 -5.29
N LEU A 132 -5.14 17.18 -5.73
CA LEU A 132 -4.38 17.37 -6.96
C LEU A 132 -5.27 17.32 -8.20
N ALA A 133 -4.81 17.98 -9.27
CA ALA A 133 -5.38 17.84 -10.60
C ALA A 133 -5.10 16.43 -11.17
N SER A 134 -5.96 15.95 -12.08
CA SER A 134 -5.86 14.59 -12.63
C SER A 134 -4.52 14.31 -13.35
N GLU A 135 -3.89 15.32 -13.93
CA GLU A 135 -2.57 15.20 -14.56
C GLU A 135 -1.45 15.02 -13.55
N ASP A 136 -1.52 15.72 -12.42
CA ASP A 136 -0.55 15.62 -11.33
C ASP A 136 -0.68 14.30 -10.60
N VAL A 137 -1.91 13.79 -10.46
CA VAL A 137 -2.16 12.43 -9.95
C VAL A 137 -1.41 11.41 -10.81
N ARG A 138 -1.52 11.47 -12.15
CA ARG A 138 -0.78 10.54 -13.02
C ARG A 138 0.73 10.63 -12.84
N ARG A 139 1.27 11.85 -12.67
CA ARG A 139 2.70 12.08 -12.44
C ARG A 139 3.19 11.48 -11.12
N VAL A 140 2.34 11.46 -10.10
CA VAL A 140 2.63 10.88 -8.78
C VAL A 140 2.54 9.35 -8.78
N TYR A 141 1.70 8.78 -9.64
CA TYR A 141 1.57 7.32 -9.79
C TYR A 141 2.76 6.67 -10.52
N ALA A 142 3.51 7.45 -11.31
CA ALA A 142 4.63 7.03 -12.15
C ALA A 142 5.98 7.32 -11.51
#